data_AF-A0A7F8RLK7-F1
#
_entry.id   AF-A0A7F8RLK7-F1
#
_cell.length_a   1.000
_cell.length_b   1.000
_cell.length_c   1.000
_cell.angle_alpha   90.00
_cell.angle_beta   90.00
_cell.angle_gamma   90.00
#
_symmetry.space_group_name_H-M   'P 1'
#
loop_
_entity.id
_entity.type
_entity.pdbx_description
1 polymer ?
#
loop_
_entity_poly.entity_id
_entity_poly.type
_entity_poly.pdbx_seq_one_letter_code
_entity_poly.pdbx_strand_id
1 'polypeptide(L)'
;MGCEQAPPCILSCVLAATGRPCRHQFPVCFWSKFRVCSQRPSRVLGDGRVLRGNLGHREPLGVLTALKALSPPQASCPSFPICQVRCCERPHGRGLASLTFRELSHLWSSGPAAWEAGQAPGDCKNVRIDPSSLSFNMWKEIPVPFYLSIYFFDIVNPDAILLGEKPQVQERGPYVYREFRHKSNITFNDNDTVSFLEYRSFQFQPDKSHGLESDYIVMPNILVLAAAMMMENKPMSLKLIMTLAFSTLGERAFMNRTVGEIMWGYEDPLIHLINKYLPNMFPFKGKFGLFAELNNSDSGLFTVFTGVKDFSRIHLVNKWNGLSKVKFWHSDQCNMINGTSGQMWAPFMTPETSLEFYSPEACRSMTLIYKESGTFEGIPTYRFVAPSTLFANGSVYPPNQGFCPCLESGIQNISTCRFNAPLFLSHPHFYNADPVLAEAVLGLHPNQEEHSLFLDVHPVSPCLLTCGG
;
A
#
# COMPACT_ATOMS: atom_id res chain seq x y z
N MET A 1 12.67 44.22 46.36
CA MET A 1 13.21 43.11 47.16
C MET A 1 13.03 41.85 46.31
N GLY A 2 14.04 41.07 45.94
CA GLY A 2 15.50 41.15 46.08
C GLY A 2 16.07 39.85 45.47
N CYS A 3 17.17 39.91 44.73
CA CYS A 3 17.78 38.74 44.09
C CYS A 3 18.75 38.01 45.02
N GLU A 4 18.91 36.69 44.85
CA GLU A 4 20.18 35.91 44.92
C GLU A 4 19.85 34.45 44.53
N GLN A 5 20.37 33.91 43.42
CA GLN A 5 21.70 33.30 43.16
C GLN A 5 21.85 31.83 43.64
N ALA A 6 22.60 31.02 42.87
CA ALA A 6 22.73 29.55 42.93
C ALA A 6 24.23 29.16 43.00
N PRO A 7 24.69 27.95 42.57
CA PRO A 7 24.33 26.54 42.89
C PRO A 7 25.46 25.96 43.81
N PRO A 8 26.05 24.74 43.66
CA PRO A 8 25.60 23.40 43.23
C PRO A 8 25.91 22.28 44.26
N CYS A 9 25.54 21.00 43.99
CA CYS A 9 26.44 19.82 44.12
C CYS A 9 25.81 18.48 43.70
N ILE A 10 26.69 17.64 43.12
CA ILE A 10 26.56 16.25 42.66
C ILE A 10 26.23 15.26 43.82
N LEU A 11 25.37 14.25 43.61
CA LEU A 11 25.70 12.79 43.59
C LEU A 11 24.44 11.86 43.59
N SER A 12 24.64 10.68 43.00
CA SER A 12 23.81 9.50 42.77
C SER A 12 22.83 8.94 43.83
N CYS A 13 21.81 8.24 43.31
CA CYS A 13 21.26 6.94 43.77
C CYS A 13 20.20 6.82 44.89
N VAL A 14 19.03 6.31 44.46
CA VAL A 14 18.34 5.08 44.97
C VAL A 14 17.27 5.20 46.09
N LEU A 15 16.11 4.58 45.77
CA LEU A 15 14.85 4.32 46.52
C LEU A 15 13.76 5.40 46.37
N ALA A 16 12.64 5.21 45.64
CA ALA A 16 11.59 4.17 45.65
C ALA A 16 10.35 4.58 46.46
N ALA A 17 9.22 3.92 46.18
CA ALA A 17 7.91 4.09 46.84
C ALA A 17 7.11 5.38 46.55
N THR A 18 6.56 5.49 45.34
CA THR A 18 5.13 5.86 45.21
C THR A 18 4.40 4.81 44.37
N GLY A 19 3.60 3.97 45.03
CA GLY A 19 2.85 2.91 44.38
C GLY A 19 1.59 3.43 43.69
N ARG A 20 1.72 3.91 42.44
CA ARG A 20 0.58 4.13 41.53
C ARG A 20 0.86 3.51 40.17
N PRO A 21 -0.06 2.69 39.62
CA PRO A 21 0.12 2.17 38.27
C PRO A 21 -0.12 3.30 37.25
N CYS A 22 0.92 3.69 36.52
CA CYS A 22 0.77 4.53 35.33
C CYS A 22 0.07 3.71 34.22
N ARG A 23 -1.27 3.74 34.23
CA ARG A 23 -2.13 2.92 33.36
C ARG A 23 -2.39 3.60 32.00
N HIS A 24 -1.34 4.12 31.37
CA HIS A 24 -1.37 4.71 30.03
C HIS A 24 -0.26 4.09 29.18
N GLN A 25 -0.53 2.92 28.62
CA GLN A 25 0.30 2.33 27.57
C GLN A 25 -0.08 3.01 26.25
N PHE A 26 0.79 3.88 25.74
CA PHE A 26 0.67 4.39 24.37
C PHE A 26 1.22 3.32 23.40
N PRO A 27 0.40 2.79 22.47
CA PRO A 27 0.92 1.92 21.42
C PRO A 27 1.78 2.76 20.47
N VAL A 28 3.02 2.32 20.20
CA VAL A 28 3.82 2.94 19.16
C VAL A 28 3.31 2.47 17.81
N CYS A 29 2.35 3.24 17.30
CA CYS A 29 1.87 3.06 15.95
C CYS A 29 2.98 3.36 14.95
N PHE A 30 2.97 2.67 13.81
CA PHE A 30 4.00 2.88 12.81
C PHE A 30 3.68 4.12 11.98
N TRP A 31 4.41 5.20 12.26
CA TRP A 31 4.21 6.52 11.68
C TRP A 31 4.83 6.61 10.28
N SER A 32 4.24 5.89 9.34
CA SER A 32 4.64 5.87 7.93
C SER A 32 3.43 5.70 7.03
N LYS A 33 3.12 6.72 6.22
CA LYS A 33 2.02 6.75 5.26
C LYS A 33 2.47 6.08 3.96
N PHE A 34 1.73 5.08 3.49
CA PHE A 34 2.06 4.29 2.30
C PHE A 34 1.03 4.50 1.20
N ARG A 35 1.27 5.52 0.37
CA ARG A 35 0.42 5.83 -0.76
C ARG A 35 0.94 5.14 -2.01
N VAL A 36 0.32 4.02 -2.42
CA VAL A 36 0.54 3.46 -3.76
C VAL A 36 -0.39 4.21 -4.73
N CYS A 37 0.17 4.91 -5.72
CA CYS A 37 -0.60 5.65 -6.72
C CYS A 37 -0.05 5.47 -8.15
N SER A 38 -0.97 5.52 -9.11
CA SER A 38 -0.70 6.00 -10.48
C SER A 38 -1.27 7.43 -10.56
N GLN A 39 -0.41 8.44 -10.78
CA GLN A 39 -0.80 9.85 -10.66
C GLN A 39 -1.31 10.48 -11.97
N ARG A 40 -2.35 11.31 -11.83
CA ARG A 40 -2.77 12.33 -12.81
C ARG A 40 -1.70 13.45 -12.88
N PRO A 41 -1.48 14.08 -14.05
CA PRO A 41 -0.61 15.25 -14.15
C PRO A 41 -1.32 16.53 -13.66
N SER A 42 -0.75 17.16 -12.63
CA SER A 42 -1.16 18.50 -12.17
C SER A 42 -0.87 19.56 -13.25
N ARG A 43 -1.91 20.27 -13.73
CA ARG A 43 -1.71 21.42 -14.62
C ARG A 43 -1.27 22.65 -13.82
N VAL A 44 -0.01 23.02 -13.97
CA VAL A 44 0.47 24.37 -13.62
C VAL A 44 -0.12 25.35 -14.63
N LEU A 45 -1.02 26.22 -14.18
CA LEU A 45 -1.52 27.37 -14.96
C LEU A 45 -0.46 28.47 -14.92
N GLY A 46 0.46 28.44 -15.89
CA GLY A 46 1.42 29.53 -16.12
C GLY A 46 0.73 30.74 -16.74
N ASP A 47 0.90 31.91 -16.11
CA ASP A 47 0.42 33.20 -16.61
C ASP A 47 1.13 33.56 -17.94
N GLY A 48 0.38 34.10 -18.90
CA GLY A 48 0.83 34.24 -20.29
C GLY A 48 -0.01 35.25 -21.06
N ARG A 49 0.43 36.51 -21.07
CA ARG A 49 -0.30 37.65 -21.62
C ARG A 49 0.27 38.09 -22.98
N VAL A 50 -0.62 38.52 -23.90
CA VAL A 50 -0.36 39.21 -25.21
C VAL A 50 0.30 38.28 -26.28
N LEU A 51 -0.13 38.16 -27.55
CA LEU A 51 -0.53 39.17 -28.57
C LEU A 51 -1.63 38.72 -29.55
N ARG A 52 -2.24 39.70 -30.24
CA ARG A 52 -3.26 39.53 -31.31
C ARG A 52 -2.66 39.13 -32.66
N GLY A 53 -3.42 38.39 -33.47
CA GLY A 53 -3.21 38.20 -34.91
C GLY A 53 -4.49 37.67 -35.59
N ASN A 54 -4.90 38.24 -36.72
CA ASN A 54 -6.19 37.98 -37.42
C ASN A 54 -6.01 37.19 -38.73
N LEU A 55 -7.14 36.73 -39.31
CA LEU A 55 -7.33 36.13 -40.66
C LEU A 55 -6.96 34.63 -40.79
N GLY A 56 -7.68 33.75 -41.52
CA GLY A 56 -9.00 33.89 -42.17
C GLY A 56 -9.36 32.74 -43.15
N HIS A 57 -10.63 32.27 -43.09
CA HIS A 57 -11.46 31.59 -44.12
C HIS A 57 -11.11 30.24 -44.84
N ARG A 58 -12.12 29.32 -44.81
CA ARG A 58 -12.74 28.47 -45.88
C ARG A 58 -11.88 27.42 -46.64
N GLU A 59 -12.19 26.10 -46.60
CA GLU A 59 -13.29 25.31 -47.27
C GLU A 59 -13.05 24.99 -48.77
N PRO A 60 -13.69 23.97 -49.41
CA PRO A 60 -13.97 22.58 -48.99
C PRO A 60 -13.93 21.52 -50.16
N LEU A 61 -14.42 20.29 -49.88
CA LEU A 61 -15.12 19.33 -50.79
C LEU A 61 -14.36 18.44 -51.82
N GLY A 62 -14.85 17.20 -51.95
CA GLY A 62 -14.47 16.21 -52.98
C GLY A 62 -15.14 14.83 -52.77
N VAL A 63 -16.31 14.61 -53.37
CA VAL A 63 -17.09 13.35 -53.29
C VAL A 63 -16.91 12.52 -54.55
N LEU A 64 -16.84 11.18 -54.44
CA LEU A 64 -17.15 10.30 -55.57
C LEU A 64 -17.70 8.94 -55.10
N THR A 65 -18.74 8.46 -55.79
CA THR A 65 -19.53 7.27 -55.42
C THR A 65 -19.59 6.31 -56.60
N ALA A 66 -19.31 5.02 -56.39
CA ALA A 66 -19.64 3.97 -57.36
C ALA A 66 -19.95 2.60 -56.71
N LEU A 67 -21.14 2.11 -57.05
CA LEU A 67 -21.75 0.78 -56.85
C LEU A 67 -20.89 -0.37 -57.45
N LYS A 68 -21.03 -1.68 -57.16
CA LYS A 68 -21.79 -2.49 -56.16
C LYS A 68 -21.50 -3.98 -56.45
N ALA A 69 -21.22 -4.79 -55.42
CA ALA A 69 -21.34 -6.26 -55.49
C ALA A 69 -21.53 -6.83 -54.08
N LEU A 70 -22.44 -7.79 -53.90
CA LEU A 70 -22.82 -8.36 -52.61
C LEU A 70 -22.26 -9.79 -52.45
N SER A 71 -21.63 -10.04 -51.31
CA SER A 71 -21.32 -11.36 -50.75
C SER A 71 -21.58 -11.32 -49.23
N PRO A 72 -21.94 -12.45 -48.58
CA PRO A 72 -22.50 -12.43 -47.23
C PRO A 72 -21.47 -12.00 -46.18
N PRO A 73 -21.90 -11.35 -45.08
CA PRO A 73 -20.98 -10.82 -44.08
C PRO A 73 -20.31 -11.96 -43.32
N GLN A 74 -19.00 -12.10 -43.52
CA GLN A 74 -18.14 -12.64 -42.47
C GLN A 74 -18.24 -11.68 -41.27
N ALA A 75 -18.77 -12.17 -40.15
CA ALA A 75 -18.80 -11.41 -38.91
C ALA A 75 -17.38 -11.26 -38.35
N SER A 76 -16.65 -10.26 -38.84
CA SER A 76 -15.42 -9.80 -38.22
C SER A 76 -15.74 -9.20 -36.85
N CYS A 77 -15.41 -9.90 -35.76
CA CYS A 77 -15.48 -9.31 -34.43
C CYS A 77 -14.60 -8.06 -34.39
N PRO A 78 -15.12 -6.89 -33.96
CA PRO A 78 -14.27 -5.74 -33.73
C PRO A 78 -13.28 -6.06 -32.60
N SER A 79 -12.00 -5.90 -32.87
CA SER A 79 -10.95 -6.05 -31.87
C SER A 79 -11.00 -4.89 -30.88
N PHE A 80 -11.62 -5.11 -29.72
CA PHE A 80 -11.59 -4.15 -28.61
C PHE A 80 -10.16 -4.09 -28.02
N PRO A 81 -9.51 -2.92 -28.03
CA PRO A 81 -8.19 -2.78 -27.40
C PRO A 81 -8.34 -2.75 -25.88
N ILE A 82 -7.90 -3.82 -25.20
CA ILE A 82 -7.62 -3.77 -23.77
C ILE A 82 -6.57 -2.66 -23.54
N CYS A 83 -6.79 -1.81 -22.52
CA CYS A 83 -6.10 -0.55 -22.29
C CYS A 83 -4.57 -0.58 -22.53
N GLN A 84 -4.14 -0.21 -23.74
CA GLN A 84 -2.75 0.15 -24.00
C GLN A 84 -2.49 1.57 -23.50
N VAL A 85 -2.05 1.69 -22.25
CA VAL A 85 -1.35 2.91 -21.81
C VAL A 85 0.05 2.90 -22.43
N ARG A 86 0.17 3.37 -23.67
CA ARG A 86 1.48 3.66 -24.27
C ARG A 86 2.12 4.82 -23.51
N CYS A 87 3.11 4.51 -22.67
CA CYS A 87 4.05 5.53 -22.21
C CYS A 87 4.80 6.10 -23.42
N CYS A 88 4.64 7.40 -23.68
CA CYS A 88 5.38 8.10 -24.72
C CYS A 88 6.82 8.39 -24.27
N GLU A 89 7.73 7.43 -24.47
CA GLU A 89 9.12 7.78 -24.68
C GLU A 89 9.26 8.48 -26.04
N ARG A 90 10.04 9.57 -26.12
CA ARG A 90 10.27 10.31 -27.36
C ARG A 90 11.32 9.61 -28.23
N PRO A 91 11.00 9.12 -29.44
CA PRO A 91 12.02 8.80 -30.42
C PRO A 91 12.36 10.07 -31.22
N HIS A 92 13.63 10.47 -31.23
CA HIS A 92 14.12 11.39 -32.26
C HIS A 92 14.16 10.64 -33.61
N GLY A 93 13.10 10.73 -34.42
CA GLY A 93 13.06 10.08 -35.73
C GLY A 93 11.72 10.28 -36.45
N ARG A 94 11.77 10.65 -37.74
CA ARG A 94 10.58 11.05 -38.52
C ARG A 94 9.72 9.86 -38.95
N GLY A 95 8.39 10.06 -38.92
CA GLY A 95 7.52 9.62 -40.02
C GLY A 95 6.70 8.35 -39.81
N LEU A 96 5.55 8.47 -39.16
CA LEU A 96 4.32 7.68 -39.41
C LEU A 96 3.13 8.44 -38.80
N ALA A 97 1.96 8.40 -39.45
CA ALA A 97 0.83 9.27 -39.10
C ALA A 97 0.23 8.91 -37.72
N SER A 98 0.08 9.92 -36.86
CA SER A 98 -0.49 9.80 -35.52
C SER A 98 -1.99 10.08 -35.52
N LEU A 99 -2.80 9.07 -35.19
CA LEU A 99 -4.15 9.30 -34.68
C LEU A 99 -4.08 9.83 -33.23
N THR A 100 -4.99 10.72 -32.87
CA THR A 100 -4.98 11.41 -31.58
C THR A 100 -5.89 10.71 -30.56
N PHE A 101 -5.61 10.90 -29.27
CA PHE A 101 -6.38 10.32 -28.15
C PHE A 101 -7.90 10.64 -28.21
N ARG A 102 -8.26 11.70 -28.93
CA ARG A 102 -9.65 12.19 -29.11
C ARG A 102 -10.45 11.40 -30.15
N GLU A 103 -9.79 10.64 -31.01
CA GLU A 103 -10.46 9.85 -32.06
C GLU A 103 -10.85 8.45 -31.54
N LEU A 104 -10.14 7.93 -30.53
CA LEU A 104 -10.47 6.65 -29.88
C LEU A 104 -11.67 6.72 -28.93
N SER A 105 -12.00 7.88 -28.36
CA SER A 105 -13.14 8.03 -27.44
C SER A 105 -14.51 7.84 -28.10
N HIS A 106 -14.62 7.98 -29.42
CA HIS A 106 -15.88 7.77 -30.15
C HIS A 106 -16.30 6.29 -30.29
N LEU A 107 -15.40 5.33 -29.97
CA LEU A 107 -15.72 3.89 -29.95
C LEU A 107 -16.34 3.42 -28.62
N TRP A 108 -16.44 4.29 -27.60
CA TRP A 108 -16.89 3.95 -26.24
C TRP A 108 -18.31 4.45 -25.92
N SER A 109 -19.02 5.06 -26.87
CA SER A 109 -20.29 5.77 -26.62
C SER A 109 -21.58 4.97 -26.88
N SER A 110 -21.52 3.65 -27.12
CA SER A 110 -22.72 2.80 -27.21
C SER A 110 -23.16 2.34 -25.81
N GLY A 111 -24.27 2.91 -25.33
CA GLY A 111 -24.82 2.65 -23.99
C GLY A 111 -25.44 1.24 -23.80
N PRO A 112 -25.93 0.96 -22.57
CA PRO A 112 -26.33 -0.38 -22.16
C PRO A 112 -27.69 -0.80 -22.73
N ALA A 113 -27.69 -1.82 -23.58
CA ALA A 113 -28.90 -2.55 -24.00
C ALA A 113 -28.57 -4.03 -24.24
N ALA A 114 -29.46 -4.90 -23.74
CA ALA A 114 -29.45 -6.36 -23.84
C ALA A 114 -28.36 -7.12 -23.03
N TRP A 115 -28.72 -7.49 -21.80
CA TRP A 115 -28.18 -8.67 -21.10
C TRP A 115 -29.32 -9.48 -20.47
N GLU A 116 -29.97 -10.33 -21.28
CA GLU A 116 -30.74 -11.46 -20.74
C GLU A 116 -29.79 -12.62 -20.41
N ALA A 117 -30.14 -13.42 -19.40
CA ALA A 117 -29.29 -14.48 -18.88
C ALA A 117 -29.09 -15.61 -19.90
N GLY A 118 -27.84 -16.06 -20.09
CA GLY A 118 -27.56 -17.36 -20.72
C GLY A 118 -26.40 -17.44 -21.71
N GLN A 119 -25.73 -16.33 -22.05
CA GLN A 119 -24.58 -16.35 -22.98
C GLN A 119 -23.36 -15.68 -22.36
N ALA A 120 -22.26 -16.43 -22.24
CA ALA A 120 -20.91 -15.91 -21.96
C ALA A 120 -20.10 -15.98 -23.27
N PRO A 121 -20.10 -14.92 -24.11
CA PRO A 121 -19.68 -15.04 -25.50
C PRO A 121 -18.30 -14.43 -25.72
N GLY A 122 -17.28 -15.28 -25.93
CA GLY A 122 -15.96 -14.87 -26.42
C GLY A 122 -15.05 -14.14 -25.40
N ASP A 123 -15.47 -12.99 -24.87
CA ASP A 123 -14.62 -12.04 -24.15
C ASP A 123 -13.99 -12.62 -22.87
N CYS A 124 -14.72 -13.47 -22.15
CA CYS A 124 -14.22 -14.16 -20.96
C CYS A 124 -13.02 -15.08 -21.22
N LYS A 125 -12.67 -15.39 -22.48
CA LYS A 125 -11.42 -16.12 -22.79
C LYS A 125 -10.17 -15.24 -22.71
N ASN A 126 -10.30 -13.96 -23.10
CA ASN A 126 -9.17 -13.04 -23.23
C ASN A 126 -8.62 -12.55 -21.88
N VAL A 127 -9.39 -12.71 -20.81
CA VAL A 127 -9.06 -12.24 -19.45
C VAL A 127 -8.57 -13.34 -18.50
N ARG A 128 -8.73 -14.63 -18.86
CA ARG A 128 -8.25 -15.79 -18.09
C ARG A 128 -6.75 -15.76 -17.86
N ILE A 129 -6.28 -16.36 -16.77
CA ILE A 129 -4.85 -16.64 -16.61
C ILE A 129 -4.52 -17.92 -17.39
N ASP A 130 -4.26 -17.78 -18.69
CA ASP A 130 -3.90 -18.86 -19.61
C ASP A 130 -2.84 -18.35 -20.60
N PRO A 131 -1.75 -19.07 -20.91
CA PRO A 131 -0.68 -18.58 -21.78
C PRO A 131 -1.11 -18.17 -23.20
N SER A 132 -2.29 -18.62 -23.66
CA SER A 132 -2.88 -18.23 -24.94
C SER A 132 -3.81 -16.99 -24.86
N SER A 133 -4.10 -16.49 -23.66
CA SER A 133 -4.95 -15.32 -23.46
C SER A 133 -4.21 -14.00 -23.66
N LEU A 134 -4.95 -12.94 -23.97
CA LEU A 134 -4.39 -11.60 -24.13
C LEU A 134 -3.93 -10.99 -22.79
N SER A 135 -4.64 -11.29 -21.70
CA SER A 135 -4.33 -10.75 -20.37
C SER A 135 -3.13 -11.40 -19.69
N PHE A 136 -2.71 -12.62 -20.08
CA PHE A 136 -1.66 -13.36 -19.38
C PHE A 136 -0.33 -12.60 -19.29
N ASN A 137 0.08 -11.91 -20.35
CA ASN A 137 1.29 -11.09 -20.33
C ASN A 137 1.15 -9.91 -19.35
N MET A 138 -0.02 -9.25 -19.31
CA MET A 138 -0.30 -8.15 -18.37
C MET A 138 -0.42 -8.62 -16.91
N TRP A 139 -0.86 -9.86 -16.69
CA TRP A 139 -0.92 -10.49 -15.38
C TRP A 139 0.48 -10.88 -14.88
N LYS A 140 1.30 -11.43 -15.78
CA LYS A 140 2.69 -11.82 -15.52
C LYS A 140 3.58 -10.60 -15.23
N GLU A 141 3.46 -9.55 -16.02
CA GLU A 141 4.24 -8.32 -15.90
C GLU A 141 3.32 -7.13 -16.17
N ILE A 142 3.11 -6.30 -15.14
CA ILE A 142 2.08 -5.27 -15.20
C ILE A 142 2.59 -4.08 -16.02
N PRO A 143 1.94 -3.69 -17.13
CA PRO A 143 2.48 -2.69 -18.07
C PRO A 143 2.36 -1.24 -17.58
N VAL A 144 1.71 -1.00 -16.43
CA VAL A 144 1.54 0.34 -15.85
C VAL A 144 2.50 0.54 -14.67
N PRO A 145 3.13 1.72 -14.53
CA PRO A 145 4.04 1.99 -13.43
C PRO A 145 3.27 2.20 -12.12
N PHE A 146 3.62 1.43 -11.09
CA PHE A 146 3.22 1.72 -9.72
C PHE A 146 4.23 2.67 -9.07
N TYR A 147 3.75 3.58 -8.22
CA TYR A 147 4.62 4.40 -7.38
C TYR A 147 4.21 4.26 -5.93
N LEU A 148 5.15 3.87 -5.07
CA LEU A 148 5.03 3.92 -3.62
C LEU A 148 5.54 5.27 -3.12
N SER A 149 4.64 6.12 -2.64
CA SER A 149 4.94 7.41 -2.03
C SER A 149 4.90 7.27 -0.51
N ILE A 150 6.00 7.62 0.15
CA ILE A 150 6.22 7.39 1.57
C ILE A 150 6.34 8.73 2.29
N TYR A 151 5.67 8.85 3.42
CA TYR A 151 5.78 10.02 4.30
C TYR A 151 6.14 9.55 5.70
N PHE A 152 7.16 10.18 6.28
CA PHE A 152 7.60 9.95 7.65
C PHE A 152 7.08 11.03 8.57
N PHE A 153 6.95 10.71 9.86
CA PHE A 153 6.68 11.70 10.89
C PHE A 153 7.97 11.96 11.68
N ASP A 154 8.60 13.08 11.37
CA ASP A 154 9.84 13.55 11.99
C ASP A 154 9.55 14.15 13.36
N ILE A 155 10.25 13.70 14.41
CA ILE A 155 10.00 14.10 15.79
C ILE A 155 10.71 15.41 16.12
N VAL A 156 9.92 16.42 16.45
CA VAL A 156 10.38 17.80 16.68
C VAL A 156 10.92 17.99 18.12
N ASN A 157 10.39 17.26 19.09
CA ASN A 157 10.65 17.48 20.53
C ASN A 157 11.13 16.22 21.29
N PRO A 158 12.15 15.48 20.81
CA PRO A 158 12.54 14.19 21.37
C PRO A 158 12.89 14.25 22.87
N ASP A 159 13.66 15.26 23.30
CA ASP A 159 14.04 15.41 24.71
C ASP A 159 12.84 15.71 25.62
N ALA A 160 11.86 16.49 25.14
CA ALA A 160 10.65 16.80 25.88
C ALA A 160 9.74 15.57 26.07
N ILE A 161 9.68 14.68 25.08
CA ILE A 161 8.97 13.40 25.20
C ILE A 161 9.58 12.53 26.30
N LEU A 162 10.92 12.54 26.47
CA LEU A 162 11.59 11.82 27.57
C LEU A 162 11.26 12.40 28.95
N LEU A 163 10.86 13.68 29.01
CA LEU A 163 10.37 14.34 30.23
C LEU A 163 8.85 14.14 30.46
N GLY A 164 8.15 13.49 29.52
CA GLY A 164 6.71 13.18 29.60
C GLY A 164 5.79 14.17 28.89
N GLU A 165 6.32 15.08 28.06
CA GLU A 165 5.49 15.94 27.21
C GLU A 165 4.88 15.17 26.03
N LYS A 166 3.83 15.74 25.41
CA LYS A 166 3.21 15.13 24.22
C LYS A 166 4.20 15.12 23.04
N PRO A 167 4.28 14.02 22.26
CA PRO A 167 5.03 14.02 21.02
C PRO A 167 4.50 15.06 20.03
N GLN A 168 5.42 15.81 19.43
CA GLN A 168 5.15 16.70 18.31
C GLN A 168 5.91 16.20 17.08
N VAL A 169 5.18 16.06 15.97
CA VAL A 169 5.71 15.54 14.70
C VAL A 169 5.48 16.51 13.55
N GLN A 170 6.33 16.39 12.52
CA GLN A 170 6.16 17.03 11.21
C GLN A 170 6.11 15.95 10.13
N GLU A 171 5.10 15.97 9.24
CA GLU A 171 5.08 15.07 8.08
C GLU A 171 6.20 15.48 7.09
N ARG A 172 7.02 14.51 6.69
CA ARG A 172 8.15 14.65 5.77
C ARG A 172 7.94 13.70 4.59
N GLY A 173 7.68 14.26 3.41
CA GLY A 173 7.50 13.49 2.18
C GLY A 173 6.84 14.31 1.07
N PRO A 174 6.42 13.67 -0.04
CA PRO A 174 6.63 12.25 -0.32
C PRO A 174 8.10 11.94 -0.67
N TYR A 175 8.55 10.76 -0.27
CA TYR A 175 9.69 10.05 -0.87
C TYR A 175 9.12 8.98 -1.79
N VAL A 176 9.33 9.10 -3.09
CA VAL A 176 8.63 8.33 -4.11
C VAL A 176 9.55 7.27 -4.71
N TYR A 177 9.07 6.04 -4.76
CA TYR A 177 9.72 4.91 -5.39
C TYR A 177 8.85 4.37 -6.50
N ARG A 178 9.39 4.22 -7.71
CA ARG A 178 8.76 3.41 -8.76
C ARG A 178 8.89 1.95 -8.37
N GLU A 179 7.77 1.25 -8.34
CA GLU A 179 7.70 -0.17 -8.04
C GLU A 179 7.55 -0.96 -9.34
N PHE A 180 8.43 -1.95 -9.53
CA PHE A 180 8.34 -2.93 -10.59
C PHE A 180 7.84 -4.27 -10.01
N ARG A 181 6.89 -4.91 -10.70
CA ARG A 181 6.31 -6.20 -10.29
C ARG A 181 6.35 -7.18 -11.45
N HIS A 182 6.90 -8.36 -11.21
CA HIS A 182 6.90 -9.44 -12.19
C HIS A 182 6.68 -10.79 -11.51
N LYS A 183 5.95 -11.69 -12.18
CA LYS A 183 5.67 -13.05 -11.70
C LYS A 183 6.64 -14.04 -12.34
N SER A 184 7.25 -14.87 -11.50
CA SER A 184 8.19 -15.93 -11.90
C SER A 184 7.79 -17.26 -11.26
N ASN A 185 8.51 -18.35 -11.61
CA ASN A 185 8.20 -19.72 -11.18
C ASN A 185 6.71 -20.10 -11.39
N ILE A 186 6.16 -19.69 -12.54
CA ILE A 186 4.75 -19.87 -12.89
C ILE A 186 4.51 -21.34 -13.27
N THR A 187 3.72 -22.04 -12.46
CA THR A 187 3.36 -23.45 -12.63
C THR A 187 1.85 -23.59 -12.67
N PHE A 188 1.31 -24.10 -13.78
CA PHE A 188 -0.10 -24.42 -13.92
C PHE A 188 -0.41 -25.80 -13.33
N ASN A 189 -1.54 -25.91 -12.64
CA ASN A 189 -1.96 -27.10 -11.92
C ASN A 189 -3.29 -27.64 -12.50
N ASP A 190 -3.48 -28.96 -12.50
CA ASP A 190 -4.66 -29.64 -13.08
C ASP A 190 -6.00 -29.23 -12.43
N ASN A 191 -5.97 -28.59 -11.26
CA ASN A 191 -7.13 -28.20 -10.47
C ASN A 191 -7.65 -26.77 -10.75
N ASP A 192 -7.42 -26.23 -11.95
CA ASP A 192 -7.82 -24.86 -12.36
C ASP A 192 -7.09 -23.75 -11.59
N THR A 193 -5.85 -24.01 -11.14
CA THR A 193 -5.02 -23.03 -10.43
C THR A 193 -3.65 -22.85 -11.07
N VAL A 194 -3.03 -21.72 -10.80
CA VAL A 194 -1.65 -21.40 -11.14
C VAL A 194 -0.91 -20.94 -9.90
N SER A 195 0.28 -21.48 -9.69
CA SER A 195 1.21 -21.09 -8.62
C SER A 195 2.29 -20.17 -9.18
N PHE A 196 2.66 -19.12 -8.46
CA PHE A 196 3.71 -18.18 -8.86
C PHE A 196 4.35 -17.49 -7.65
N LEU A 197 5.59 -17.03 -7.82
CA LEU A 197 6.24 -16.05 -6.95
C LEU A 197 6.11 -14.68 -7.60
N GLU A 198 5.82 -13.65 -6.82
CA GLU A 198 5.78 -12.27 -7.31
C GLU A 198 6.93 -11.46 -6.74
N TYR A 199 7.86 -11.07 -7.61
CA TYR A 199 9.02 -10.29 -7.26
C TYR A 199 8.74 -8.80 -7.38
N ARG A 200 9.14 -8.06 -6.35
CA ARG A 200 8.95 -6.61 -6.21
C ARG A 200 10.31 -5.94 -6.13
N SER A 201 10.51 -4.86 -6.88
CA SER A 201 11.71 -4.01 -6.74
C SER A 201 11.37 -2.54 -6.79
N PHE A 202 12.15 -1.74 -6.07
CA PHE A 202 11.88 -0.33 -5.82
C PHE A 202 13.03 0.53 -6.31
N GLN A 203 12.71 1.54 -7.13
CA GLN A 203 13.65 2.51 -7.67
C GLN A 203 13.24 3.92 -7.26
N PHE A 204 14.08 4.61 -6.49
CA PHE A 204 13.80 5.98 -6.05
C PHE A 204 13.58 6.94 -7.23
N GLN A 205 12.65 7.88 -7.09
CA GLN A 205 12.25 8.86 -8.10
C GLN A 205 12.47 10.27 -7.54
N PRO A 206 13.70 10.84 -7.68
CA PRO A 206 14.01 12.16 -7.13
C PRO A 206 13.20 13.28 -7.78
N ASP A 207 12.75 13.11 -9.03
CA ASP A 207 11.88 14.07 -9.75
C ASP A 207 10.45 14.14 -9.20
N LYS A 208 10.04 13.14 -8.41
CA LYS A 208 8.69 13.03 -7.80
C LYS A 208 8.71 13.19 -6.28
N SER A 209 9.90 13.26 -5.69
CA SER A 209 10.10 13.32 -4.25
C SER A 209 10.31 14.76 -3.81
N HIS A 210 9.88 15.09 -2.60
CA HIS A 210 10.13 16.41 -2.00
C HIS A 210 11.55 16.52 -1.42
N GLY A 211 12.18 15.39 -1.09
CA GLY A 211 13.53 15.30 -0.54
C GLY A 211 14.32 14.14 -1.14
N LEU A 212 15.51 13.85 -0.61
CA LEU A 212 16.39 12.76 -1.05
C LEU A 212 16.42 11.60 -0.04
N GLU A 213 16.85 10.41 -0.47
CA GLU A 213 17.08 9.29 0.47
C GLU A 213 18.17 9.58 1.52
N SER A 214 19.02 10.59 1.29
CA SER A 214 20.01 11.11 2.24
C SER A 214 19.44 12.05 3.30
N ASP A 215 18.16 12.42 3.22
CA ASP A 215 17.52 13.30 4.22
C ASP A 215 17.45 12.58 5.56
N TYR A 216 17.84 13.27 6.62
CA TYR A 216 17.76 12.78 7.99
C TYR A 216 16.36 12.95 8.57
N ILE A 217 15.90 11.93 9.29
CA ILE A 217 14.63 11.88 10.02
C ILE A 217 14.90 11.40 11.45
N VAL A 218 14.35 12.11 12.43
CA VAL A 218 14.32 11.72 13.84
C VAL A 218 13.04 10.94 14.10
N MET A 219 13.17 9.68 14.54
CA MET A 219 12.02 8.83 14.85
C MET A 219 12.32 7.91 16.05
N PRO A 220 11.32 7.22 16.65
CA PRO A 220 11.58 6.28 17.73
C PRO A 220 12.53 5.17 17.26
N ASN A 221 13.50 4.79 18.09
CA ASN A 221 14.37 3.67 17.80
C ASN A 221 13.56 2.37 17.95
N ILE A 222 13.12 1.82 16.83
CA ILE A 222 12.19 0.69 16.77
C ILE A 222 12.79 -0.56 17.44
N LEU A 223 14.10 -0.79 17.30
CA LEU A 223 14.79 -1.93 17.89
C LEU A 223 14.83 -1.84 19.41
N VAL A 224 15.27 -0.70 19.95
CA VAL A 224 15.33 -0.43 21.40
C VAL A 224 13.94 -0.51 22.01
N LEU A 225 12.95 0.10 21.36
CA LEU A 225 11.56 0.07 21.79
C LEU A 225 10.98 -1.35 21.80
N ALA A 226 11.16 -2.12 20.71
CA ALA A 226 10.68 -3.49 20.63
C ALA A 226 11.29 -4.36 21.74
N ALA A 227 12.61 -4.27 21.92
CA ALA A 227 13.32 -4.95 22.99
C ALA A 227 12.83 -4.50 24.39
N ALA A 228 12.59 -3.20 24.61
CA ALA A 228 12.06 -2.69 25.87
C ALA A 228 10.64 -3.21 26.19
N MET A 229 9.75 -3.30 25.19
CA MET A 229 8.41 -3.86 25.36
C MET A 229 8.43 -5.37 25.61
N MET A 230 9.28 -6.14 24.90
CA MET A 230 9.51 -7.56 25.20
C MET A 230 10.06 -7.80 26.62
N MET A 231 10.71 -6.78 27.20
CA MET A 231 11.27 -6.77 28.53
C MET A 231 10.30 -6.30 29.63
N GLU A 232 9.15 -5.72 29.30
CA GLU A 232 8.18 -5.12 30.25
C GLU A 232 7.77 -6.10 31.36
N ASN A 233 7.51 -7.36 31.01
CA ASN A 233 7.07 -8.43 31.92
C ASN A 233 8.20 -9.36 32.40
N LYS A 234 9.48 -8.97 32.26
CA LYS A 234 10.64 -9.78 32.68
C LYS A 234 11.19 -9.37 34.06
N PRO A 235 11.94 -10.27 34.75
CA PRO A 235 12.55 -9.96 36.05
C PRO A 235 13.46 -8.74 36.01
N MET A 236 13.53 -8.00 37.13
CA MET A 236 14.28 -6.75 37.22
C MET A 236 15.79 -6.91 36.94
N SER A 237 16.37 -8.06 37.26
CA SER A 237 17.77 -8.39 36.92
C SER A 237 18.03 -8.38 35.41
N LEU A 238 17.14 -8.99 34.62
CA LEU A 238 17.27 -9.01 33.16
C LEU A 238 16.98 -7.62 32.57
N LYS A 239 16.04 -6.86 33.14
CA LYS A 239 15.81 -5.45 32.77
C LYS A 239 17.08 -4.61 32.98
N LEU A 240 17.74 -4.75 34.13
CA LEU A 240 18.98 -4.04 34.44
C LEU A 240 20.12 -4.40 33.48
N ILE A 241 20.25 -5.67 33.10
CA ILE A 241 21.24 -6.13 32.09
C ILE A 241 20.95 -5.47 30.74
N MET A 242 19.69 -5.42 30.30
CA MET A 242 19.31 -4.76 29.04
C MET A 242 19.53 -3.25 29.08
N THR A 243 19.20 -2.58 30.17
CA THR A 243 19.49 -1.13 30.35
C THR A 243 20.98 -0.84 30.32
N LEU A 244 21.81 -1.69 30.94
CA LEU A 244 23.26 -1.58 30.84
C LEU A 244 23.74 -1.80 29.40
N ALA A 245 23.23 -2.83 28.72
CA ALA A 245 23.58 -3.12 27.33
C ALA A 245 23.28 -1.93 26.40
N PHE A 246 22.05 -1.38 26.46
CA PHE A 246 21.69 -0.18 25.70
C PHE A 246 22.63 0.99 25.98
N SER A 247 22.88 1.29 27.26
CA SER A 247 23.80 2.37 27.65
C SER A 247 25.22 2.17 27.11
N THR A 248 25.77 0.95 27.19
CA THR A 248 27.11 0.62 26.69
C THR A 248 27.23 0.62 25.16
N LEU A 249 26.15 0.32 24.44
CA LEU A 249 26.10 0.35 22.98
C LEU A 249 25.80 1.75 22.42
N GLY A 250 25.45 2.71 23.29
CA GLY A 250 25.04 4.06 22.88
C GLY A 250 23.58 4.15 22.41
N GLU A 251 22.79 3.10 22.61
CA GLU A 251 21.40 3.03 22.19
C GLU A 251 20.52 4.06 22.91
N ARG A 252 19.68 4.74 22.13
CA ARG A 252 18.77 5.80 22.59
C ARG A 252 17.32 5.49 22.19
N ALA A 253 16.37 6.08 22.90
CA ALA A 253 14.94 5.93 22.62
C ALA A 253 14.51 6.51 21.27
N PHE A 254 15.24 7.51 20.77
CA PHE A 254 15.08 8.08 19.43
C PHE A 254 16.36 7.84 18.62
N MET A 255 16.18 7.61 17.33
CA MET A 255 17.26 7.50 16.35
C MET A 255 17.14 8.62 15.33
N ASN A 256 18.28 9.11 14.85
CA ASN A 256 18.37 10.06 13.75
C ASN A 256 19.10 9.36 12.60
N ARG A 257 18.39 9.06 11.51
CA ARG A 257 18.88 8.23 10.40
C ARG A 257 18.39 8.78 9.07
N THR A 258 19.09 8.45 7.99
CA THR A 258 18.66 8.82 6.64
C THR A 258 17.43 8.02 6.20
N VAL A 259 16.60 8.59 5.32
CA VAL A 259 15.44 7.89 4.73
C VAL A 259 15.84 6.54 4.10
N GLY A 260 16.96 6.48 3.39
CA GLY A 260 17.48 5.25 2.79
C GLY A 260 17.86 4.18 3.83
N GLU A 261 18.47 4.58 4.95
CA GLU A 261 18.75 3.68 6.08
C GLU A 261 17.47 3.16 6.73
N ILE A 262 16.49 4.03 6.99
CA ILE A 262 15.21 3.65 7.60
C ILE A 262 14.47 2.66 6.69
N MET A 263 14.43 2.94 5.39
CA MET A 263 13.75 2.12 4.38
C MET A 263 14.42 0.77 4.15
N TRP A 264 15.66 0.79 3.67
CA TRP A 264 16.36 -0.38 3.09
C TRP A 264 17.35 -1.04 4.05
N GLY A 265 17.63 -0.36 5.16
CA GLY A 265 18.23 -0.93 6.35
C GLY A 265 19.62 -0.39 6.68
N TYR A 266 19.87 -0.28 7.98
CA TYR A 266 21.14 0.08 8.58
C TYR A 266 21.70 -1.06 9.45
N GLU A 267 23.00 -1.02 9.69
CA GLU A 267 23.67 -1.92 10.63
C GLU A 267 23.59 -1.36 12.05
N ASP A 268 23.32 -2.24 13.02
CA ASP A 268 23.02 -1.85 14.39
C ASP A 268 23.70 -2.82 15.39
N PRO A 269 24.47 -2.32 16.37
CA PRO A 269 25.18 -3.16 17.34
C PRO A 269 24.27 -4.09 18.15
N LEU A 270 23.02 -3.68 18.41
CA LEU A 270 22.04 -4.48 19.14
C LEU A 270 21.60 -5.71 18.34
N ILE A 271 21.51 -5.62 17.01
CA ILE A 271 21.21 -6.78 16.14
C ILE A 271 22.32 -7.82 16.24
N HIS A 272 23.59 -7.39 16.21
CA HIS A 272 24.73 -8.29 16.36
C HIS A 272 24.74 -8.97 17.75
N LEU A 273 24.38 -8.24 18.80
CA LEU A 273 24.23 -8.79 20.15
C LEU A 273 23.11 -9.83 20.20
N ILE A 274 21.91 -9.49 19.70
CA ILE A 274 20.75 -10.39 19.70
C ILE A 274 21.03 -11.63 18.87
N ASN A 275 21.55 -11.52 17.65
CA ASN A 275 21.88 -12.68 16.81
C ASN A 275 22.95 -13.59 17.42
N LYS A 276 23.85 -13.06 18.26
CA LYS A 276 24.87 -13.84 18.97
C LYS A 276 24.33 -14.61 20.18
N TYR A 277 23.41 -14.02 20.95
CA TYR A 277 22.91 -14.60 22.21
C TYR A 277 21.52 -15.25 22.11
N LEU A 278 20.72 -14.87 21.11
CA LEU A 278 19.35 -15.32 20.85
C LEU A 278 19.19 -15.67 19.35
N PRO A 279 19.94 -16.66 18.83
CA PRO A 279 19.87 -17.05 17.43
C PRO A 279 18.45 -17.44 17.03
N ASN A 280 18.02 -16.99 15.85
CA ASN A 280 16.68 -17.15 15.28
C ASN A 280 15.55 -16.33 15.96
N MET A 281 15.85 -15.34 16.81
CA MET A 281 14.84 -14.39 17.29
C MET A 281 14.24 -13.54 16.17
N PHE A 282 15.07 -13.16 15.19
CA PHE A 282 14.68 -12.44 13.98
C PHE A 282 15.19 -13.18 12.73
N PRO A 283 14.49 -13.09 11.59
CA PRO A 283 14.96 -13.71 10.35
C PRO A 283 16.11 -12.92 9.69
N PHE A 284 16.18 -11.61 9.94
CA PHE A 284 17.17 -10.70 9.36
C PHE A 284 18.56 -10.91 9.97
N LYS A 285 19.55 -11.27 9.13
CA LYS A 285 20.92 -11.62 9.55
C LYS A 285 21.94 -10.48 9.46
N GLY A 286 21.51 -9.23 9.38
CA GLY A 286 22.43 -8.09 9.28
C GLY A 286 21.76 -6.75 9.54
N LYS A 287 21.04 -6.24 8.53
CA LYS A 287 20.46 -4.89 8.57
C LYS A 287 19.02 -4.90 9.08
N PHE A 288 18.64 -3.85 9.79
CA PHE A 288 17.25 -3.56 10.12
C PHE A 288 16.79 -2.33 9.34
N GLY A 289 15.63 -2.44 8.70
CA GLY A 289 14.93 -1.37 8.00
C GLY A 289 13.49 -1.81 7.71
N LEU A 290 12.59 -0.85 7.48
CA LEU A 290 11.15 -1.11 7.37
C LEU A 290 10.81 -2.05 6.20
N PHE A 291 11.62 -1.97 5.14
CA PHE A 291 11.46 -2.69 3.88
C PHE A 291 12.76 -3.38 3.42
N ALA A 292 13.69 -3.60 4.35
CA ALA A 292 15.00 -4.21 4.06
C ALA A 292 14.90 -5.56 3.34
N GLU A 293 13.86 -6.35 3.62
CA GLU A 293 13.60 -7.64 2.99
C GLU A 293 12.56 -7.59 1.86
N LEU A 294 12.07 -6.41 1.43
CA LEU A 294 11.09 -6.30 0.31
C LEU A 294 11.70 -5.93 -1.05
N ASN A 295 12.95 -5.46 -1.12
CA ASN A 295 13.53 -5.03 -2.39
C ASN A 295 14.24 -6.19 -3.11
N ASN A 296 13.80 -6.49 -4.34
CA ASN A 296 14.22 -7.65 -5.15
C ASN A 296 13.89 -9.01 -4.49
N SER A 297 12.80 -9.07 -3.73
CA SER A 297 12.28 -10.28 -3.10
C SER A 297 10.82 -10.52 -3.46
N ASP A 298 10.26 -11.62 -2.95
CA ASP A 298 8.85 -11.99 -3.14
C ASP A 298 8.06 -12.03 -1.83
N SER A 299 6.76 -11.72 -1.89
CA SER A 299 5.84 -11.81 -0.75
C SER A 299 5.30 -13.25 -0.54
N GLY A 300 6.02 -14.29 -0.97
CA GLY A 300 5.66 -15.70 -0.85
C GLY A 300 4.93 -16.30 -2.07
N LEU A 301 4.75 -17.62 -2.03
CA LEU A 301 4.13 -18.41 -3.11
C LEU A 301 2.60 -18.28 -3.08
N PHE A 302 2.04 -17.59 -4.06
CA PHE A 302 0.60 -17.54 -4.29
C PHE A 302 0.16 -18.67 -5.22
N THR A 303 -0.94 -19.34 -4.88
CA THR A 303 -1.69 -20.23 -5.78
C THR A 303 -3.08 -19.63 -5.96
N VAL A 304 -3.42 -19.21 -7.18
CA VAL A 304 -4.70 -18.55 -7.52
C VAL A 304 -5.47 -19.33 -8.57
N PHE A 305 -6.79 -19.17 -8.63
CA PHE A 305 -7.61 -19.76 -9.69
C PHE A 305 -7.44 -19.02 -11.02
N THR A 306 -7.32 -19.79 -12.12
CA THR A 306 -7.07 -19.25 -13.48
C THR A 306 -8.32 -18.74 -14.18
N GLY A 307 -9.50 -19.19 -13.76
CA GLY A 307 -10.78 -18.90 -14.40
C GLY A 307 -11.04 -19.71 -15.68
N VAL A 308 -10.26 -20.78 -15.94
CA VAL A 308 -10.37 -21.55 -17.18
C VAL A 308 -11.55 -22.54 -17.13
N LYS A 309 -11.71 -23.28 -16.03
CA LYS A 309 -12.87 -24.15 -15.78
C LYS A 309 -14.02 -23.38 -15.14
N ASP A 310 -13.74 -22.54 -14.16
CA ASP A 310 -14.75 -21.75 -13.45
C ASP A 310 -14.36 -20.28 -13.37
N PHE A 311 -15.01 -19.48 -14.22
CA PHE A 311 -14.75 -18.06 -14.36
C PHE A 311 -15.12 -17.25 -13.11
N SER A 312 -16.08 -17.72 -12.31
CA SER A 312 -16.54 -17.00 -11.11
C SER A 312 -15.47 -16.87 -10.02
N ARG A 313 -14.44 -17.74 -10.08
CA ARG A 313 -13.33 -17.77 -9.11
C ARG A 313 -12.04 -17.15 -9.63
N ILE A 314 -12.02 -16.56 -10.82
CA ILE A 314 -10.79 -16.00 -11.42
C ILE A 314 -10.07 -15.02 -10.45
N HIS A 315 -8.73 -15.12 -10.40
CA HIS A 315 -7.85 -14.35 -9.51
C HIS A 315 -8.00 -14.61 -8.00
N LEU A 316 -9.00 -15.37 -7.53
CA LEU A 316 -9.13 -15.70 -6.11
C LEU A 316 -7.95 -16.56 -5.63
N VAL A 317 -7.46 -16.27 -4.43
CA VAL A 317 -6.38 -17.01 -3.79
C VAL A 317 -6.94 -18.34 -3.26
N ASN A 318 -6.38 -19.45 -3.74
CA ASN A 318 -6.63 -20.78 -3.21
C ASN A 318 -5.71 -21.07 -2.02
N LYS A 319 -4.43 -20.68 -2.14
CA LYS A 319 -3.40 -20.85 -1.10
C LYS A 319 -2.35 -19.75 -1.16
N TRP A 320 -1.74 -19.44 -0.02
CA TRP A 320 -0.51 -18.68 0.11
C TRP A 320 0.49 -19.48 0.96
N ASN A 321 1.72 -19.67 0.47
CA ASN A 321 2.74 -20.54 1.08
C ASN A 321 2.21 -21.94 1.45
N GLY A 322 1.32 -22.50 0.60
CA GLY A 322 0.69 -23.81 0.80
C GLY A 322 -0.48 -23.83 1.80
N LEU A 323 -0.77 -22.72 2.49
CA LEU A 323 -1.83 -22.57 3.48
C LEU A 323 -3.08 -21.92 2.86
N SER A 324 -4.27 -22.38 3.24
CA SER A 324 -5.56 -21.72 2.93
C SER A 324 -6.06 -20.81 4.07
N LYS A 325 -5.48 -20.94 5.27
CA LYS A 325 -5.68 -20.02 6.40
C LYS A 325 -4.35 -19.80 7.13
N VAL A 326 -4.11 -18.59 7.60
CA VAL A 326 -2.96 -18.25 8.45
C VAL A 326 -3.18 -18.75 9.89
N LYS A 327 -2.24 -18.44 10.80
CA LYS A 327 -2.30 -18.84 12.22
C LYS A 327 -1.90 -17.68 13.15
N PHE A 328 -2.15 -16.45 12.71
CA PHE A 328 -1.73 -15.22 13.40
C PHE A 328 -2.80 -14.69 14.36
N TRP A 329 -4.06 -15.13 14.20
CA TRP A 329 -5.24 -14.54 14.83
C TRP A 329 -6.00 -15.52 15.70
N HIS A 330 -6.86 -15.02 16.58
CA HIS A 330 -7.54 -15.81 17.62
C HIS A 330 -8.83 -16.52 17.16
N SER A 331 -9.33 -16.23 15.95
CA SER A 331 -10.49 -16.92 15.37
C SER A 331 -10.17 -17.50 14.00
N ASP A 332 -10.86 -18.58 13.62
CA ASP A 332 -10.69 -19.17 12.29
C ASP A 332 -11.08 -18.19 11.17
N GLN A 333 -12.13 -17.38 11.37
CA GLN A 333 -12.56 -16.35 10.42
C GLN A 333 -11.47 -15.32 10.14
N CYS A 334 -10.82 -14.78 11.19
CA CYS A 334 -9.75 -13.80 11.05
C CYS A 334 -8.50 -14.39 10.38
N ASN A 335 -8.29 -15.70 10.47
CA ASN A 335 -7.21 -16.41 9.81
C ASN A 335 -7.50 -16.76 8.33
N MET A 336 -8.71 -16.56 7.82
CA MET A 336 -9.04 -16.90 6.42
C MET A 336 -8.28 -16.03 5.41
N ILE A 337 -7.80 -16.67 4.36
CA ILE A 337 -7.20 -16.01 3.18
C ILE A 337 -8.31 -15.88 2.14
N ASN A 338 -8.87 -14.68 2.01
CA ASN A 338 -10.02 -14.39 1.16
C ASN A 338 -9.65 -13.46 -0.01
N GLY A 339 -10.48 -13.50 -1.05
CA GLY A 339 -10.36 -12.59 -2.19
C GLY A 339 -9.15 -12.87 -3.07
N THR A 340 -8.60 -11.83 -3.68
CA THR A 340 -7.47 -11.92 -4.63
C THR A 340 -6.14 -11.55 -3.97
N SER A 341 -5.04 -11.55 -4.73
CA SER A 341 -3.75 -11.02 -4.28
C SER A 341 -3.65 -9.48 -4.35
N GLY A 342 -4.77 -8.77 -4.48
CA GLY A 342 -4.82 -7.29 -4.39
C GLY A 342 -4.33 -6.54 -5.64
N GLN A 343 -4.38 -7.18 -6.82
CA GLN A 343 -3.89 -6.59 -8.08
C GLN A 343 -4.91 -6.58 -9.22
N MET A 344 -5.66 -7.67 -9.33
CA MET A 344 -6.69 -7.90 -10.33
C MET A 344 -7.87 -8.53 -9.62
N TRP A 345 -9.07 -8.23 -10.08
CA TRP A 345 -10.33 -8.77 -9.60
C TRP A 345 -11.10 -9.41 -10.75
N ALA A 346 -12.17 -10.13 -10.46
CA ALA A 346 -13.05 -10.62 -11.50
C ALA A 346 -13.59 -9.44 -12.34
N PRO A 347 -13.73 -9.59 -13.66
CA PRO A 347 -14.42 -8.60 -14.49
C PRO A 347 -15.94 -8.65 -14.25
N PHE A 348 -16.65 -7.66 -14.79
CA PHE A 348 -18.11 -7.49 -14.65
C PHE A 348 -18.54 -7.24 -13.18
N MET A 349 -17.79 -6.38 -12.50
CA MET A 349 -18.09 -5.94 -11.14
C MET A 349 -19.35 -5.08 -11.10
N THR A 350 -20.10 -5.18 -10.01
CA THR A 350 -21.31 -4.38 -9.76
C THR A 350 -21.21 -3.65 -8.42
N PRO A 351 -21.99 -2.59 -8.16
CA PRO A 351 -21.98 -1.86 -6.88
C PRO A 351 -22.26 -2.73 -5.64
N GLU A 352 -22.91 -3.89 -5.80
CA GLU A 352 -23.20 -4.85 -4.75
C GLU A 352 -22.02 -5.77 -4.41
N THR A 353 -21.01 -5.84 -5.28
CA THR A 353 -19.78 -6.61 -5.03
C THR A 353 -18.87 -5.90 -4.01
N SER A 354 -18.07 -6.67 -3.28
CA SER A 354 -16.99 -6.15 -2.44
C SER A 354 -15.63 -6.54 -3.01
N LEU A 355 -14.60 -5.70 -2.81
CA LEU A 355 -13.23 -6.06 -3.15
C LEU A 355 -12.55 -6.71 -1.95
N GLU A 356 -12.51 -8.03 -1.93
CA GLU A 356 -11.70 -8.78 -0.97
C GLU A 356 -10.29 -9.03 -1.52
N PHE A 357 -9.29 -8.90 -0.67
CA PHE A 357 -7.92 -9.30 -0.98
C PHE A 357 -7.11 -9.64 0.27
N TYR A 358 -6.13 -10.52 0.12
CA TYR A 358 -5.16 -10.85 1.18
C TYR A 358 -3.84 -10.09 0.96
N SER A 359 -3.41 -9.34 1.98
CA SER A 359 -2.07 -8.74 2.02
C SER A 359 -1.20 -9.48 3.04
N PRO A 360 -0.10 -10.14 2.61
CA PRO A 360 0.91 -10.67 3.51
C PRO A 360 1.49 -9.61 4.45
N GLU A 361 1.66 -8.38 3.96
CA GLU A 361 2.27 -7.28 4.72
C GLU A 361 1.36 -6.76 5.84
N ALA A 362 0.04 -6.75 5.61
CA ALA A 362 -0.98 -6.44 6.61
C ALA A 362 -1.40 -7.66 7.46
N CYS A 363 -0.91 -8.85 7.11
CA CYS A 363 -1.15 -10.14 7.78
C CYS A 363 -2.61 -10.61 7.88
N ARG A 364 -3.52 -10.00 7.12
CA ARG A 364 -4.95 -10.35 7.09
C ARG A 364 -5.58 -10.10 5.73
N SER A 365 -6.74 -10.71 5.53
CA SER A 365 -7.65 -10.34 4.46
C SER A 365 -8.33 -9.00 4.80
N MET A 366 -8.54 -8.17 3.78
CA MET A 366 -9.21 -6.87 3.85
C MET A 366 -10.32 -6.81 2.79
N THR A 367 -11.40 -6.11 3.13
CA THR A 367 -12.59 -5.97 2.29
C THR A 367 -12.88 -4.48 2.09
N LEU A 368 -12.94 -4.03 0.84
CA LEU A 368 -13.37 -2.67 0.47
C LEU A 368 -14.79 -2.71 -0.09
N ILE A 369 -15.55 -1.65 0.17
CA ILE A 369 -16.95 -1.52 -0.23
C ILE A 369 -17.11 -0.44 -1.30
N TYR A 370 -18.07 -0.61 -2.21
CA TYR A 370 -18.40 0.40 -3.21
C TYR A 370 -18.82 1.72 -2.52
N LYS A 371 -18.32 2.85 -3.05
CA LYS A 371 -18.70 4.20 -2.62
C LYS A 371 -19.43 4.96 -3.73
N GLU A 372 -18.81 5.07 -4.90
CA GLU A 372 -19.26 5.95 -5.98
C GLU A 372 -18.78 5.49 -7.35
N SER A 373 -19.49 5.91 -8.40
CA SER A 373 -19.06 5.79 -9.79
C SER A 373 -18.28 7.04 -10.18
N GLY A 374 -17.20 6.88 -10.94
CA GLY A 374 -16.30 7.97 -11.33
C GLY A 374 -15.76 7.83 -12.74
N THR A 375 -14.79 8.69 -13.07
CA THR A 375 -13.99 8.58 -14.30
C THR A 375 -12.53 8.88 -14.02
N PHE A 376 -11.64 8.17 -14.73
CA PHE A 376 -10.20 8.38 -14.69
C PHE A 376 -9.66 8.40 -16.12
N GLU A 377 -9.07 9.53 -16.54
CA GLU A 377 -8.60 9.75 -17.94
C GLU A 377 -9.67 9.44 -19.01
N GLY A 378 -10.94 9.70 -18.70
CA GLY A 378 -12.09 9.43 -19.58
C GLY A 378 -12.65 7.99 -19.50
N ILE A 379 -11.98 7.09 -18.78
CA ILE A 379 -12.41 5.70 -18.57
C ILE A 379 -13.37 5.64 -17.37
N PRO A 380 -14.53 4.95 -17.44
CA PRO A 380 -15.46 4.82 -16.32
C PRO A 380 -14.87 3.95 -15.20
N THR A 381 -15.10 4.33 -13.95
CA THR A 381 -14.58 3.62 -12.77
C THR A 381 -15.65 3.39 -11.72
N TYR A 382 -15.50 2.32 -10.94
CA TYR A 382 -16.15 2.16 -9.65
C TYR A 382 -15.10 2.33 -8.55
N ARG A 383 -15.38 3.23 -7.62
CA ARG A 383 -14.54 3.49 -6.45
C ARG A 383 -14.98 2.61 -5.29
N PHE A 384 -14.04 1.82 -4.81
CA PHE A 384 -14.18 1.04 -3.58
C PHE A 384 -13.30 1.65 -2.50
N VAL A 385 -13.79 1.72 -1.27
CA VAL A 385 -13.09 2.33 -0.13
C VAL A 385 -13.03 1.39 1.07
N ALA A 386 -12.01 1.58 1.92
CA ALA A 386 -11.97 0.94 3.22
C ALA A 386 -13.14 1.43 4.10
N PRO A 387 -14.02 0.54 4.60
CA PRO A 387 -15.05 0.94 5.55
C PRO A 387 -14.42 1.31 6.89
N SER A 388 -15.08 2.17 7.67
CA SER A 388 -14.66 2.49 9.04
C SER A 388 -14.58 1.27 9.96
N THR A 389 -15.29 0.18 9.62
CA THR A 389 -15.22 -1.11 10.33
C THR A 389 -13.93 -1.89 10.11
N LEU A 390 -13.08 -1.55 9.13
CA LEU A 390 -11.89 -2.34 8.76
C LEU A 390 -10.93 -2.57 9.94
N PHE A 391 -10.66 -1.51 10.71
CA PHE A 391 -9.83 -1.53 11.92
C PHE A 391 -10.61 -1.18 13.19
N ALA A 392 -11.96 -1.23 13.17
CA ALA A 392 -12.77 -0.97 14.35
C ALA A 392 -12.56 -2.04 15.45
N ASN A 393 -12.66 -1.63 16.72
CA ASN A 393 -12.58 -2.53 17.87
C ASN A 393 -13.65 -3.65 17.78
N GLY A 394 -13.32 -4.87 18.23
CA GLY A 394 -14.23 -6.01 18.20
C GLY A 394 -15.56 -5.80 18.95
N SER A 395 -15.60 -4.92 19.94
CA SER A 395 -16.82 -4.50 20.65
C SER A 395 -17.75 -3.63 19.80
N VAL A 396 -17.19 -2.90 18.83
CA VAL A 396 -17.95 -2.06 17.86
C VAL A 396 -18.33 -2.88 16.63
N TYR A 397 -17.42 -3.74 16.16
CA TYR A 397 -17.64 -4.64 15.02
C TYR A 397 -17.25 -6.08 15.39
N PRO A 398 -18.20 -6.91 15.85
CA PRO A 398 -17.93 -8.28 16.35
C PRO A 398 -17.08 -9.18 15.45
N PRO A 399 -17.15 -9.13 14.10
CA PRO A 399 -16.26 -9.91 13.24
C PRO A 399 -14.76 -9.60 13.43
N ASN A 400 -14.40 -8.41 13.94
CA ASN A 400 -13.01 -8.08 14.23
C ASN A 400 -12.49 -8.66 15.56
N GLN A 401 -13.33 -9.30 16.38
CA GLN A 401 -12.94 -9.81 17.71
C GLN A 401 -11.75 -10.78 17.67
N GLY A 402 -11.56 -11.54 16.58
CA GLY A 402 -10.43 -12.44 16.42
C GLY A 402 -9.09 -11.76 16.10
N PHE A 403 -9.09 -10.47 15.72
CA PHE A 403 -7.89 -9.65 15.46
C PHE A 403 -7.37 -8.91 16.71
N CYS A 404 -8.02 -9.08 17.85
CA CYS A 404 -7.64 -8.48 19.14
C CYS A 404 -6.27 -9.03 19.65
N PRO A 405 -5.62 -8.44 20.68
CA PRO A 405 -6.15 -7.60 21.75
C PRO A 405 -6.83 -6.31 21.28
N CYS A 406 -8.03 -6.06 21.78
CA CYS A 406 -8.87 -4.96 21.33
C CYS A 406 -8.40 -3.66 22.03
N LEU A 407 -7.61 -2.85 21.32
CA LEU A 407 -7.27 -1.48 21.72
C LEU A 407 -8.30 -0.51 21.14
N GLU A 408 -8.03 0.80 21.19
CA GLU A 408 -8.87 1.82 20.57
C GLU A 408 -9.17 1.52 19.10
N SER A 409 -10.34 1.96 18.61
CA SER A 409 -10.74 1.70 17.23
C SER A 409 -9.81 2.42 16.24
N GLY A 410 -9.55 1.78 15.09
CA GLY A 410 -8.74 2.33 14.00
C GLY A 410 -7.27 1.88 13.98
N ILE A 411 -6.84 1.09 14.97
CA ILE A 411 -5.51 0.47 14.99
C ILE A 411 -5.60 -1.06 14.99
N GLN A 412 -4.67 -1.70 14.28
CA GLN A 412 -4.54 -3.16 14.20
C GLN A 412 -3.16 -3.57 14.71
N ASN A 413 -3.08 -4.30 15.82
CA ASN A 413 -1.84 -4.94 16.28
C ASN A 413 -1.45 -6.04 15.29
N ILE A 414 -0.21 -6.02 14.79
CA ILE A 414 0.35 -7.04 13.88
C ILE A 414 1.59 -7.75 14.46
N SER A 415 1.83 -7.64 15.78
CA SER A 415 2.97 -8.29 16.45
C SER A 415 3.06 -9.79 16.19
N THR A 416 1.92 -10.50 16.11
CA THR A 416 1.86 -11.96 15.93
C THR A 416 2.45 -12.45 14.60
N CYS A 417 2.46 -11.62 13.56
CA CYS A 417 3.12 -11.92 12.27
C CYS A 417 4.46 -11.20 12.09
N ARG A 418 4.84 -10.29 13.00
CA ARG A 418 6.08 -9.48 12.93
C ARG A 418 7.01 -9.79 14.11
N PHE A 419 7.27 -11.07 14.36
CA PHE A 419 8.27 -11.56 15.33
C PHE A 419 8.04 -11.06 16.78
N ASN A 420 6.77 -10.82 17.14
CA ASN A 420 6.35 -10.17 18.39
C ASN A 420 6.87 -8.73 18.59
N ALA A 421 7.35 -8.07 17.53
CA ALA A 421 7.62 -6.64 17.56
C ALA A 421 6.30 -5.85 17.74
N PRO A 422 6.26 -4.80 18.58
CA PRO A 422 5.03 -4.09 18.95
C PRO A 422 4.57 -3.13 17.86
N LEU A 423 4.22 -3.67 16.69
CA LEU A 423 3.84 -2.91 15.50
C LEU A 423 2.32 -2.83 15.36
N PHE A 424 1.83 -1.64 15.03
CA PHE A 424 0.41 -1.37 14.80
C PHE A 424 0.20 -0.68 13.45
N LEU A 425 -0.78 -1.16 12.68
CA LEU A 425 -1.26 -0.53 11.45
C LEU A 425 -2.43 0.40 11.75
N SER A 426 -2.58 1.44 10.93
CA SER A 426 -3.72 2.36 10.91
C SER A 426 -3.83 2.99 9.52
N HIS A 427 -4.90 3.75 9.26
CA HIS A 427 -4.87 4.72 8.17
C HIS A 427 -4.00 5.93 8.57
N PRO A 428 -3.42 6.67 7.61
CA PRO A 428 -2.53 7.78 7.93
C PRO A 428 -3.21 8.85 8.80
N HIS A 429 -2.42 9.47 9.68
CA HIS A 429 -2.89 10.43 10.69
C HIS A 429 -4.05 9.92 11.55
N PHE A 430 -4.20 8.59 11.69
CA PHE A 430 -5.32 7.94 12.37
C PHE A 430 -6.72 8.29 11.77
N TYR A 431 -6.81 8.41 10.46
CA TYR A 431 -8.10 8.52 9.79
C TYR A 431 -9.01 7.30 10.08
N ASN A 432 -10.30 7.54 10.31
CA ASN A 432 -11.27 6.55 10.79
C ASN A 432 -10.88 5.81 12.09
N ALA A 433 -10.09 6.44 12.96
CA ALA A 433 -9.75 5.92 14.28
C ALA A 433 -10.44 6.70 15.42
N ASP A 434 -10.27 6.22 16.64
CA ASP A 434 -10.69 6.95 17.84
C ASP A 434 -9.90 8.26 17.99
N PRO A 435 -10.55 9.42 18.21
CA PRO A 435 -9.88 10.71 18.35
C PRO A 435 -8.75 10.74 19.38
N VAL A 436 -8.83 9.92 20.45
CA VAL A 436 -7.78 9.86 21.49
C VAL A 436 -6.39 9.53 20.93
N LEU A 437 -6.33 8.76 19.83
CA LEU A 437 -5.09 8.41 19.16
C LEU A 437 -4.48 9.60 18.43
N ALA A 438 -5.31 10.39 17.73
CA ALA A 438 -4.86 11.61 17.05
C ALA A 438 -4.51 12.72 18.05
N GLU A 439 -5.30 12.89 19.10
CA GLU A 439 -5.08 13.90 20.15
C GLU A 439 -3.86 13.60 21.04
N ALA A 440 -3.35 12.37 21.03
CA ALA A 440 -2.12 12.00 21.75
C ALA A 440 -0.86 12.63 21.14
N VAL A 441 -0.86 13.01 19.86
CA VAL A 441 0.32 13.46 19.11
C VAL A 441 0.02 14.75 18.33
N LEU A 442 0.83 15.79 18.58
CA LEU A 442 0.68 17.09 17.94
C LEU A 442 1.25 17.06 16.52
N GLY A 443 0.51 17.62 15.55
CA GLY A 443 0.88 17.64 14.13
C GLY A 443 0.12 16.64 13.25
N LEU A 444 -0.85 15.90 13.81
CA LEU A 444 -1.71 14.99 13.05
C LEU A 444 -2.98 15.68 12.55
N HIS A 445 -3.29 15.47 11.28
CA HIS A 445 -4.43 16.08 10.60
C HIS A 445 -5.15 15.04 9.71
N PRO A 446 -5.95 14.13 10.29
CA PRO A 446 -6.71 13.14 9.52
C PRO A 446 -7.69 13.80 8.53
N ASN A 447 -7.59 13.40 7.26
CA ASN A 447 -8.36 13.95 6.14
C ASN A 447 -8.81 12.79 5.23
N GLN A 448 -10.08 12.79 4.82
CA GLN A 448 -10.63 11.71 3.98
C GLN A 448 -10.03 11.66 2.57
N GLU A 449 -9.85 12.81 1.92
CA GLU A 449 -9.34 12.88 0.54
C GLU A 449 -7.87 12.43 0.45
N GLU A 450 -7.10 12.64 1.53
CA GLU A 450 -5.68 12.28 1.56
C GLU A 450 -5.37 10.93 2.20
N HIS A 451 -6.18 10.46 3.16
CA HIS A 451 -5.85 9.31 4.03
C HIS A 451 -6.90 8.17 3.96
N SER A 452 -7.90 8.25 3.08
CA SER A 452 -8.76 7.09 2.82
C SER A 452 -8.09 6.11 1.85
N LEU A 453 -8.09 4.83 2.21
CA LEU A 453 -7.71 3.75 1.31
C LEU A 453 -8.83 3.54 0.28
N PHE A 454 -8.50 3.69 -1.01
CA PHE A 454 -9.43 3.49 -2.12
C PHE A 454 -8.79 2.80 -3.32
N LEU A 455 -9.62 2.08 -4.09
CA LEU A 455 -9.29 1.46 -5.38
C LEU A 455 -10.35 1.88 -6.42
N ASP A 456 -9.91 2.42 -7.54
CA ASP A 456 -10.76 2.74 -8.69
C ASP A 456 -10.57 1.65 -9.76
N VAL A 457 -11.57 0.77 -9.88
CA VAL A 457 -11.56 -0.41 -10.76
C VAL A 457 -12.46 -0.17 -11.96
N HIS A 458 -12.09 -0.69 -13.14
CA HIS A 458 -12.95 -0.63 -14.32
C HIS A 458 -14.12 -1.63 -14.18
N PRO A 459 -15.40 -1.24 -14.40
CA PRO A 459 -16.55 -2.12 -14.17
C PRO A 459 -16.50 -3.44 -14.97
N VAL A 460 -16.03 -3.40 -16.22
CA VAL A 460 -16.15 -4.53 -17.17
C VAL A 460 -14.86 -5.36 -17.28
N SER A 461 -13.72 -4.89 -16.77
CA SER A 461 -12.42 -5.54 -16.98
C SER A 461 -11.67 -5.74 -15.66
N PRO A 462 -10.72 -6.70 -15.55
CA PRO A 462 -10.00 -6.96 -14.30
C PRO A 462 -9.00 -5.86 -13.91
N CYS A 463 -9.02 -4.71 -14.58
CA CYS A 463 -8.01 -3.65 -14.48
C CYS A 463 -8.30 -2.69 -13.32
N LEU A 464 -7.36 -2.61 -12.38
CA LEU A 464 -7.20 -1.46 -11.50
C LEU A 464 -6.66 -0.26 -12.30
N LEU A 465 -7.27 0.92 -12.16
CA LEU A 465 -6.91 2.11 -12.93
C LEU A 465 -6.16 3.14 -12.08
N THR A 466 -6.61 3.35 -10.84
CA THR A 466 -5.87 4.11 -9.84
C THR A 466 -6.22 3.64 -8.43
N CYS A 467 -5.39 3.99 -7.47
CA CYS A 467 -5.52 3.65 -6.07
C CYS A 467 -4.88 4.76 -5.24
N GLY A 468 -5.20 4.78 -3.95
CA GLY A 468 -4.59 5.68 -2.97
C GLY A 468 -4.88 5.19 -1.54
N GLY A 469 -4.10 5.70 -0.60
CA GLY A 469 -4.14 5.36 0.83
C GLY A 469 -3.14 6.19 1.62
#